data_AF-A0A6L8BBE5-F1
#
_entry.id   AF-A0A6L8BBE5-F1
#
_cell.length_a   1.000
_cell.length_b   1.000
_cell.length_c   1.000
_cell.angle_alpha   90.00
_cell.angle_beta   90.00
_cell.angle_gamma   90.00
#
_symmetry.space_group_name_H-M   'P 1'
#
loop_
_entity.id
_entity.type
_entity.pdbx_description
1 polymer ?
#
loop_
_entity_poly.entity_id
_entity_poly.type
_entity_poly.pdbx_seq_one_letter_code
_entity_poly.pdbx_strand_id
1 'polypeptide(L)'
;MGRCLTVLRLVWLMLLVSAPAAAQTLTDGAARIAAAGGREVIALSPLSASQAAAPLDAAGFAAQSHETATQRIHVVSYQGETFRAATPLEGYGSRIVFDPVRRTFVPLLQSIRVELSGGAPVDAIATEVGAIGITVFESLGFAVVELPEDLHPVDAVARVSSAFGAGVASVRLRGPRIEWR
;
A
#
# COMPACT_ATOMS: atom_id res chain seq x y z
N MET A 1 -42.02 55.82 -25.15
CA MET A 1 -42.38 54.61 -25.94
C MET A 1 -41.42 54.56 -27.12
N GLY A 2 -40.63 53.55 -27.45
CA GLY A 2 -40.38 52.22 -26.91
C GLY A 2 -39.28 51.58 -27.79
N ARG A 3 -38.39 50.82 -27.14
CA ARG A 3 -37.59 49.68 -27.61
C ARG A 3 -37.14 49.62 -29.08
N CYS A 4 -35.83 49.48 -29.30
CA CYS A 4 -35.21 48.22 -29.74
C CYS A 4 -33.78 48.50 -30.22
N LEU A 5 -32.78 48.16 -29.40
CA LEU A 5 -31.40 48.01 -29.86
C LEU A 5 -31.11 46.52 -30.00
N THR A 6 -31.04 46.11 -31.27
CA THR A 6 -30.66 44.79 -31.76
C THR A 6 -29.20 44.53 -31.41
N VAL A 7 -28.94 43.62 -30.46
CA VAL A 7 -27.59 43.12 -30.16
C VAL A 7 -27.39 41.83 -30.95
N LEU A 8 -26.64 41.91 -32.06
CA LEU A 8 -26.23 40.74 -32.84
C LEU A 8 -24.85 40.26 -32.37
N ARG A 9 -24.81 38.96 -32.12
CA ARG A 9 -23.73 38.14 -31.56
C ARG A 9 -22.46 38.14 -32.41
N LEU A 10 -21.31 38.19 -31.72
CA LEU A 10 -20.08 37.48 -32.14
C LEU A 10 -19.37 37.00 -30.87
N VAL A 11 -19.67 35.77 -30.46
CA VAL A 11 -18.95 35.06 -29.40
C VAL A 11 -17.80 34.32 -30.08
N TRP A 12 -16.58 34.79 -29.84
CA TRP A 12 -15.37 34.05 -30.18
C TRP A 12 -15.22 32.86 -29.25
N LEU A 13 -15.22 31.67 -29.85
CA LEU A 13 -15.04 30.37 -29.20
C LEU A 13 -13.58 30.25 -28.73
N MET A 14 -13.33 30.34 -27.43
CA MET A 14 -12.04 29.93 -26.87
C MET A 14 -11.93 28.40 -26.93
N LEU A 15 -11.08 27.89 -27.82
CA LEU A 15 -10.58 26.52 -27.73
C LEU A 15 -9.74 26.39 -26.45
N LEU A 16 -10.34 25.85 -25.40
CA LEU A 16 -9.61 25.22 -24.30
C LEU A 16 -9.00 23.93 -24.85
N VAL A 17 -7.75 24.04 -25.33
CA VAL A 17 -6.88 22.88 -25.50
C VAL A 17 -6.73 22.25 -24.12
N SER A 18 -7.41 21.12 -23.90
CA SER A 18 -7.13 20.23 -22.80
C SER A 18 -5.70 19.73 -22.97
N ALA A 19 -4.75 20.39 -22.30
CA ALA A 19 -3.46 19.79 -22.06
C ALA A 19 -3.70 18.44 -21.35
N PRO A 20 -3.11 17.33 -21.82
CA PRO A 20 -3.21 16.08 -21.08
C PRO A 20 -2.66 16.34 -19.69
N ALA A 21 -3.49 16.06 -18.70
CA ALA A 21 -3.19 16.23 -17.29
C ALA A 21 -1.80 15.66 -17.02
N ALA A 22 -0.99 16.50 -16.40
CA ALA A 22 0.37 16.23 -15.99
C ALA A 22 0.49 14.85 -15.36
N ALA A 23 1.62 14.22 -15.67
CA ALA A 23 2.14 13.05 -14.99
C ALA A 23 1.75 13.06 -13.50
N GLN A 24 1.06 12.00 -13.07
CA GLN A 24 0.82 11.75 -11.66
C GLN A 24 2.18 11.60 -10.99
N THR A 25 2.63 12.66 -10.34
CA THR A 25 3.75 12.60 -9.41
C THR A 25 3.28 11.72 -8.24
N LEU A 26 3.60 10.43 -8.32
CA LEU A 26 3.47 9.47 -7.23
C LEU A 26 4.13 10.08 -6.00
N THR A 27 3.31 10.55 -5.06
CA THR A 27 3.81 11.19 -3.86
C THR A 27 4.13 10.09 -2.85
N ASP A 28 5.42 9.97 -2.54
CA ASP A 28 5.96 9.03 -1.56
C ASP A 28 5.34 9.24 -0.16
N GLY A 29 4.88 8.13 0.44
CA GLY A 29 4.81 8.00 1.91
C GLY A 29 3.46 8.03 2.62
N ALA A 30 2.36 7.61 1.98
CA ALA A 30 1.09 7.37 2.68
C ALA A 30 1.05 6.00 3.39
N ALA A 31 0.33 5.89 4.51
CA ALA A 31 -0.14 4.59 5.00
C ALA A 31 -1.04 3.96 3.91
N ARG A 32 -0.85 2.67 3.63
CA ARG A 32 -1.55 1.99 2.52
C ARG A 32 -2.35 0.80 3.00
N ILE A 33 -3.51 0.58 2.40
CA ILE A 33 -4.27 -0.64 2.60
C ILE A 33 -3.64 -1.74 1.76
N ALA A 34 -3.37 -2.88 2.38
CA ALA A 34 -2.89 -4.09 1.72
C ALA A 34 -3.72 -5.29 2.18
N ALA A 35 -3.76 -6.33 1.34
CA ALA A 35 -4.38 -7.60 1.71
C ALA A 35 -3.34 -8.55 2.31
N ALA A 36 -3.68 -9.24 3.39
CA ALA A 36 -2.85 -10.23 4.06
C ALA A 36 -3.67 -11.46 4.50
N GLY A 37 -3.67 -12.52 3.68
CA GLY A 37 -4.46 -13.72 3.98
C GLY A 37 -5.97 -13.44 3.99
N GLY A 38 -6.47 -12.75 2.96
CA GLY A 38 -7.90 -12.48 2.76
C GLY A 38 -8.49 -11.36 3.61
N ARG A 39 -7.67 -10.60 4.34
CA ARG A 39 -8.11 -9.45 5.15
C ARG A 39 -7.29 -8.21 4.88
N GLU A 40 -7.88 -7.05 5.16
CA GLU A 40 -7.20 -5.77 5.02
C GLU A 40 -6.28 -5.50 6.21
N VAL A 41 -5.10 -4.96 5.92
CA VAL A 41 -4.13 -4.44 6.88
C VAL A 41 -3.63 -3.09 6.42
N ILE A 42 -3.21 -2.27 7.38
CA ILE A 42 -2.70 -0.92 7.12
C ILE A 42 -1.18 -0.98 7.22
N ALA A 43 -0.51 -0.96 6.08
CA ALA A 43 0.93 -0.92 6.03
C ALA A 43 1.47 0.49 6.26
N LEU A 44 2.45 0.59 7.15
CA LEU A 44 3.10 1.84 7.51
C LEU A 44 4.48 1.89 6.84
N SER A 45 4.61 2.66 5.76
CA SER A 45 5.89 2.84 5.09
C SER A 45 6.80 3.81 5.83
N PRO A 46 8.13 3.58 5.85
CA PRO A 46 9.07 4.33 6.67
C PRO A 46 9.37 5.78 6.22
N LEU A 47 8.89 6.26 5.06
CA LEU A 47 9.21 7.62 4.56
C LEU A 47 7.98 8.32 3.95
N SER A 48 7.19 8.98 4.81
CA SER A 48 6.87 10.42 4.78
C SER A 48 6.04 10.76 6.02
N ALA A 49 6.74 10.99 7.13
CA ALA A 49 6.22 11.40 8.42
C ALA A 49 5.66 12.84 8.49
N SER A 50 5.30 13.49 7.38
CA SER A 50 5.06 14.95 7.39
C SER A 50 3.69 15.42 6.93
N GLN A 51 2.77 14.53 6.54
CA GLN A 51 1.39 14.94 6.31
C GLN A 51 0.49 13.97 7.04
N ALA A 52 -0.44 14.49 7.83
CA ALA A 52 -1.60 13.72 8.25
C ALA A 52 -2.14 13.07 6.97
N ALA A 53 -1.93 11.75 6.82
CA ALA A 53 -2.44 11.04 5.68
C ALA A 53 -3.92 11.35 5.65
N ALA A 54 -4.41 11.93 4.53
CA ALA A 54 -5.83 12.18 4.38
C ALA A 54 -6.57 10.90 4.80
N PRO A 55 -7.62 11.02 5.61
CA PRO A 55 -8.33 9.85 6.11
C PRO A 55 -8.62 8.95 4.93
N LEU A 56 -8.14 7.70 4.99
CA LEU A 56 -8.56 6.69 4.04
C LEU A 56 -10.05 6.50 4.32
N ASP A 57 -10.87 7.14 3.48
CA ASP A 57 -12.32 7.35 3.63
C ASP A 57 -13.11 6.03 3.82
N ALA A 58 -12.46 4.89 3.61
CA ALA A 58 -13.04 3.56 3.80
C ALA A 58 -12.85 2.96 5.20
N ALA A 59 -11.89 3.42 6.02
CA ALA A 59 -11.47 2.68 7.22
C ALA A 59 -11.39 3.50 8.52
N GLY A 60 -11.65 4.81 8.48
CA GLY A 60 -11.79 5.63 9.70
C GLY A 60 -10.56 5.61 10.63
N PHE A 61 -9.36 5.46 10.08
CA PHE A 61 -8.12 5.46 10.84
C PHE A 61 -7.25 6.67 10.50
N ALA A 62 -6.44 7.09 11.46
CA ALA A 62 -5.35 8.03 11.27
C ALA A 62 -4.03 7.36 11.69
N ALA A 63 -3.00 7.45 10.86
CA ALA A 63 -1.70 6.86 11.15
C ALA A 63 -0.59 7.89 11.04
N GLN A 64 0.37 7.83 11.96
CA GLN A 64 1.55 8.67 12.01
C GLN A 64 2.76 7.81 12.33
N SER A 65 3.90 8.13 11.74
CA SER A 65 5.20 7.55 12.11
C SER A 65 6.18 8.69 12.31
N HIS A 66 7.03 8.61 13.33
CA HIS A 66 8.12 9.56 13.53
C HIS A 66 9.38 8.81 13.95
N GLU A 67 10.53 9.34 13.57
CA GLU A 67 11.83 8.75 13.89
C GLU A 67 12.45 9.43 15.11
N THR A 68 13.22 8.66 15.86
CA THR A 68 14.10 9.08 16.92
C THR A 68 15.53 8.68 16.55
N ALA A 69 16.52 8.97 17.39
CA ALA A 69 17.91 8.61 17.13
C ALA A 69 18.16 7.09 16.93
N THR A 70 17.30 6.23 17.47
CA THR A 70 17.52 4.76 17.47
C THR A 70 16.33 3.95 16.97
N GLN A 71 15.15 4.55 16.88
CA GLN A 71 13.90 3.83 16.62
C GLN A 71 12.91 4.69 15.84
N ARG A 72 11.97 4.02 15.16
CA ARG A 72 10.79 4.63 14.56
C ARG A 72 9.57 4.29 15.40
N ILE A 73 8.78 5.30 15.77
CA ILE A 73 7.55 5.13 16.54
C ILE A 73 6.36 5.35 15.63
N HIS A 74 5.44 4.38 15.65
CA HIS A 74 4.22 4.35 14.90
C HIS A 74 3.02 4.54 15.83
N VAL A 75 2.09 5.40 15.43
CA VAL A 75 0.86 5.70 16.16
C VAL A 75 -0.30 5.53 15.20
N VAL A 76 -1.30 4.73 15.58
CA VAL A 76 -2.53 4.54 14.82
C VAL A 76 -3.72 4.84 15.71
N SER A 77 -4.57 5.78 15.28
CA SER A 77 -5.87 6.03 15.88
C SER A 77 -6.94 5.32 15.07
N TYR A 78 -7.71 4.44 15.70
CA TYR A 78 -8.75 3.64 15.06
C TYR A 78 -9.93 3.45 16.02
N GLN A 79 -11.15 3.77 15.56
CA GLN A 79 -12.39 3.63 16.35
C GLN A 79 -12.34 4.32 17.73
N GLY A 80 -11.66 5.46 17.84
CA GLY A 80 -11.54 6.23 19.10
C GLY A 80 -10.45 5.72 20.05
N GLU A 81 -9.73 4.65 19.70
CA GLU A 81 -8.58 4.13 20.44
C GLU A 81 -7.27 4.50 19.74
N THR A 82 -6.18 4.61 20.50
CA THR A 82 -4.83 4.90 19.98
C THR A 82 -3.88 3.74 20.30
N PHE A 83 -3.24 3.21 19.26
CA PHE A 83 -2.28 2.12 19.32
C PHE A 83 -0.88 2.65 19.00
N ARG A 84 0.14 2.10 19.66
CA ARG A 84 1.54 2.49 19.45
C ARG A 84 2.45 1.29 19.26
N ALA A 85 3.46 1.43 18.42
CA ALA A 85 4.55 0.47 18.28
C ALA A 85 5.87 1.20 18.02
N ALA A 86 6.98 0.59 18.43
CA ALA A 86 8.33 1.05 18.11
C ALA A 86 9.04 -0.02 17.30
N THR A 87 9.75 0.39 16.25
CA THR A 87 10.53 -0.47 15.36
C THR A 87 11.96 0.06 15.24
N PRO A 88 12.94 -0.79 14.90
CA PRO A 88 14.26 -0.33 14.48
C PRO A 88 14.15 0.56 13.23
N LEU A 89 15.14 1.44 13.00
CA LEU A 89 15.16 2.29 11.81
C LEU A 89 15.28 1.48 10.51
N GLU A 90 16.04 0.37 10.56
CA GLU A 90 16.41 -0.45 9.41
C GLU A 90 16.22 -1.95 9.66
N GLY A 91 16.38 -2.75 8.60
CA GLY A 91 16.26 -4.20 8.61
C GLY A 91 14.81 -4.70 8.62
N TYR A 92 14.62 -6.02 8.59
CA TYR A 92 13.28 -6.63 8.44
C TYR A 92 12.29 -6.26 9.56
N GLY A 93 12.78 -5.98 10.76
CA GLY A 93 11.94 -5.56 11.90
C GLY A 93 11.43 -4.12 11.82
N SER A 94 11.98 -3.30 10.90
CA SER A 94 11.58 -1.90 10.70
C SER A 94 10.21 -1.74 10.03
N ARG A 95 9.70 -2.81 9.39
CA ARG A 95 8.48 -2.80 8.59
C ARG A 95 7.34 -3.47 9.35
N ILE A 96 6.27 -2.72 9.59
CA ILE A 96 5.10 -3.21 10.31
C ILE A 96 3.81 -2.81 9.59
N VAL A 97 2.76 -3.56 9.89
CA VAL A 97 1.39 -3.21 9.56
C VAL A 97 0.57 -3.07 10.85
N PHE A 98 -0.45 -2.24 10.82
CA PHE A 98 -1.53 -2.30 11.80
C PHE A 98 -2.64 -3.21 11.28
N ASP A 99 -3.07 -4.13 12.13
CA ASP A 99 -4.13 -5.09 11.90
C ASP A 99 -5.41 -4.60 12.58
N PRO A 100 -6.40 -4.06 11.83
CA PRO A 100 -7.61 -3.48 12.43
C PRO A 100 -8.49 -4.51 13.13
N VAL A 101 -8.50 -5.76 12.64
CA VAL A 101 -9.31 -6.85 13.20
C VAL A 101 -8.75 -7.28 14.56
N ARG A 102 -7.43 -7.41 14.66
CA ARG A 102 -6.75 -7.80 15.91
C ARG A 102 -6.35 -6.63 16.79
N ARG A 103 -6.51 -5.39 16.30
CA ARG A 103 -6.12 -4.14 16.96
C ARG A 103 -4.66 -4.16 17.45
N THR A 104 -3.75 -4.68 16.63
CA THR A 104 -2.33 -4.84 16.99
C THR A 104 -1.43 -4.53 15.81
N PHE A 105 -0.17 -4.20 16.11
CA PHE A 105 0.88 -4.15 15.10
C PHE A 105 1.45 -5.54 14.85
N VAL A 106 1.78 -5.81 13.59
CA VAL A 106 2.37 -7.09 13.16
C VAL A 106 3.54 -6.81 12.21
N PRO A 107 4.69 -7.49 12.38
CA PRO A 107 5.81 -7.35 11.45
C PRO A 107 5.44 -7.83 10.04
N LEU A 108 5.83 -7.03 9.05
CA LEU A 108 5.73 -7.37 7.63
C LEU A 108 6.95 -8.23 7.25
N LEU A 109 6.73 -9.34 6.56
CA LEU A 109 7.83 -10.16 6.05
C LEU A 109 8.33 -9.62 4.71
N GLN A 110 9.62 -9.81 4.42
CA GLN A 110 10.23 -9.48 3.12
C GLN A 110 9.88 -10.50 2.03
N SER A 111 8.59 -10.82 1.93
CA SER A 111 8.06 -11.74 0.94
C SER A 111 6.57 -11.46 0.72
N ILE A 112 6.08 -11.86 -0.45
CA ILE A 112 4.66 -11.85 -0.78
C ILE A 112 4.18 -13.29 -0.97
N ARG A 113 2.88 -13.48 -0.77
CA ARG A 113 2.19 -14.72 -1.10
C ARG A 113 1.45 -14.50 -2.42
N VAL A 114 1.63 -15.42 -3.34
CA VAL A 114 1.01 -15.42 -4.67
C VAL A 114 0.08 -16.62 -4.77
N GLU A 115 -1.19 -16.40 -5.12
CA GLU A 115 -2.14 -17.49 -5.36
C GLU A 115 -1.95 -18.05 -6.78
N LEU A 116 -1.83 -19.38 -6.91
CA LEU A 116 -1.58 -20.05 -8.18
C LEU A 116 -2.86 -20.32 -8.98
N SER A 117 -4.02 -20.22 -8.34
CA SER A 117 -5.34 -20.52 -8.92
C SER A 117 -5.81 -19.53 -9.99
N GLY A 118 -5.13 -18.39 -10.14
CA GLY A 118 -5.48 -17.33 -11.10
C GLY A 118 -4.85 -17.45 -12.49
N GLY A 119 -4.06 -18.50 -12.76
CA GLY A 119 -3.36 -18.68 -14.05
C GLY A 119 -2.19 -17.71 -14.29
N ALA A 120 -1.88 -16.85 -13.32
CA ALA A 120 -0.71 -15.98 -13.38
C ALA A 120 0.57 -16.79 -13.14
N PRO A 121 1.52 -16.81 -14.09
CA PRO A 121 2.73 -17.61 -13.94
C PRO A 121 3.63 -17.00 -12.86
N VAL A 122 3.93 -17.79 -11.82
CA VAL A 122 4.74 -17.36 -10.68
C VAL A 122 6.11 -16.83 -11.11
N ASP A 123 6.69 -17.37 -12.18
CA ASP A 123 7.97 -16.94 -12.73
C ASP A 123 7.90 -15.53 -13.34
N ALA A 124 6.78 -15.19 -14.00
CA ALA A 124 6.58 -13.84 -14.52
C ALA A 124 6.35 -12.84 -13.39
N ILE A 125 5.62 -13.23 -12.34
CA ILE A 125 5.44 -12.42 -11.14
C ILE A 125 6.78 -12.17 -10.45
N ALA A 126 7.60 -13.22 -10.29
CA ALA A 126 8.92 -13.09 -9.71
C ALA A 126 9.82 -12.16 -10.53
N THR A 127 9.75 -12.24 -11.86
CA THR A 127 10.47 -11.33 -12.76
C THR A 127 10.00 -9.88 -12.59
N GLU A 128 8.69 -9.64 -12.55
CA GLU A 128 8.09 -8.30 -12.39
C GLU A 128 8.54 -7.60 -11.10
N VAL A 129 8.70 -8.35 -10.01
CA VAL A 129 9.10 -7.80 -8.71
C VAL A 129 10.60 -7.91 -8.44
N GLY A 130 11.39 -8.41 -9.39
CA GLY A 130 12.83 -8.62 -9.20
C GLY A 130 13.15 -9.57 -8.03
N ALA A 131 12.38 -10.64 -7.89
CA ALA A 131 12.47 -11.57 -6.76
C ALA A 131 13.86 -12.19 -6.63
N ILE A 132 14.28 -12.40 -5.38
CA ILE A 132 15.56 -13.04 -5.05
C ILE A 132 15.41 -14.54 -4.74
N GLY A 133 14.16 -15.01 -4.58
CA GLY A 133 13.84 -16.40 -4.26
C GLY A 133 12.37 -16.69 -4.49
N ILE A 134 12.06 -17.94 -4.82
CA ILE A 134 10.69 -18.44 -4.99
C ILE A 134 10.59 -19.81 -4.32
N THR A 135 9.55 -20.00 -3.52
CA THR A 135 9.18 -21.32 -2.99
C THR A 135 7.73 -21.61 -3.35
N VAL A 136 7.51 -22.67 -4.14
CA VAL A 136 6.17 -23.05 -4.62
C VAL A 136 5.58 -24.13 -3.73
N PHE A 137 4.33 -23.95 -3.33
CA PHE A 137 3.55 -24.91 -2.55
C PHE A 137 2.33 -25.35 -3.37
N GLU A 138 2.56 -26.15 -4.41
CA GLU A 138 1.51 -26.54 -5.38
C GLU A 138 0.29 -27.19 -4.72
N SER A 139 0.52 -28.09 -3.76
CA SER A 139 -0.55 -28.78 -3.02
C SER A 139 -1.41 -27.84 -2.17
N LEU A 140 -0.88 -26.65 -1.85
CA LEU A 140 -1.59 -25.61 -1.09
C LEU A 140 -2.09 -24.48 -1.99
N GLY A 141 -1.79 -24.52 -3.30
CA GLY A 141 -2.26 -23.55 -4.28
C GLY A 141 -1.62 -22.17 -4.20
N PHE A 142 -0.46 -22.01 -3.55
CA PHE A 142 0.24 -20.72 -3.45
C PHE A 142 1.75 -20.85 -3.61
N ALA A 143 2.41 -19.72 -3.89
CA ALA A 143 3.86 -19.57 -3.83
C ALA A 143 4.25 -18.43 -2.88
N VAL A 144 5.46 -18.53 -2.33
CA VAL A 144 6.13 -17.45 -1.60
C VAL A 144 7.20 -16.89 -2.51
N VAL A 145 7.14 -15.58 -2.74
CA VAL A 145 8.14 -14.85 -3.51
C VAL A 145 8.91 -13.95 -2.56
N GLU A 146 10.22 -14.19 -2.46
CA GLU A 146 11.15 -13.41 -1.64
C GLU A 146 11.59 -12.17 -2.39
N LEU A 147 11.56 -11.02 -1.71
CA LEU A 147 11.77 -9.72 -2.31
C LEU A 147 13.17 -9.17 -1.98
N PRO A 148 13.80 -8.41 -2.88
CA PRO A 148 15.03 -7.69 -2.56
C PRO A 148 14.75 -6.65 -1.46
N GLU A 149 15.76 -6.32 -0.65
CA GLU A 149 15.55 -5.51 0.57
C GLU A 149 15.03 -4.10 0.29
N ASP A 150 15.37 -3.53 -0.86
CA ASP A 150 14.96 -2.21 -1.32
C ASP A 150 13.49 -2.16 -1.78
N LEU A 151 12.89 -3.30 -2.12
CA LEU A 151 11.49 -3.36 -2.53
C LEU A 151 10.56 -3.59 -1.33
N HIS A 152 9.71 -2.62 -1.02
CA HIS A 152 8.71 -2.77 0.03
C HIS A 152 7.61 -3.78 -0.40
N PRO A 153 7.18 -4.72 0.46
CA PRO A 153 6.22 -5.76 0.06
C PRO A 153 4.87 -5.25 -0.45
N VAL A 154 4.41 -4.09 0.04
CA VAL A 154 3.18 -3.45 -0.45
C VAL A 154 3.34 -2.95 -1.88
N ASP A 155 4.50 -2.38 -2.21
CA ASP A 155 4.81 -1.93 -3.56
C ASP A 155 4.90 -3.12 -4.52
N ALA A 156 5.49 -4.23 -4.08
CA ALA A 156 5.51 -5.47 -4.84
C ALA A 156 4.08 -5.98 -5.14
N VAL A 157 3.19 -6.03 -4.14
CA VAL A 157 1.79 -6.42 -4.35
C VAL A 157 1.07 -5.46 -5.29
N ALA A 158 1.31 -4.16 -5.20
CA ALA A 158 0.72 -3.17 -6.09
C ALA A 158 1.18 -3.37 -7.55
N ARG A 159 2.47 -3.61 -7.79
CA ARG A 159 3.01 -3.94 -9.13
C ARG A 159 2.37 -5.19 -9.69
N VAL A 160 2.34 -6.27 -8.91
CA VAL A 160 1.71 -7.54 -9.32
C VAL A 160 0.23 -7.34 -9.64
N SER A 161 -0.50 -6.58 -8.80
CA SER A 161 -1.92 -6.31 -9.03
C SER A 161 -2.16 -5.52 -10.32
N SER A 162 -1.26 -4.59 -10.66
CA SER A 162 -1.32 -3.82 -11.89
C SER A 162 -1.03 -4.66 -13.14
N ALA A 163 -0.12 -5.63 -13.05
CA ALA A 163 0.31 -6.43 -14.19
C ALA A 163 -0.54 -7.69 -14.42
N PHE A 164 -1.00 -8.34 -13.34
CA PHE A 164 -1.64 -9.66 -13.38
C PHE A 164 -3.07 -9.66 -12.84
N GLY A 165 -3.55 -8.54 -12.30
CA GLY A 165 -4.89 -8.38 -11.75
C GLY A 165 -4.94 -8.42 -10.22
N ALA A 166 -6.01 -7.84 -9.67
CA ALA A 166 -6.21 -7.76 -8.23
C ALA A 166 -6.40 -9.15 -7.60
N GLY A 167 -5.87 -9.32 -6.38
CA GLY A 167 -6.04 -10.55 -5.59
C GLY A 167 -5.05 -11.68 -5.93
N VAL A 168 -4.19 -11.50 -6.94
CA VAL A 168 -3.14 -12.47 -7.29
C VAL A 168 -2.06 -12.56 -6.21
N ALA A 169 -1.74 -11.44 -5.57
CA ALA A 169 -0.73 -11.37 -4.51
C ALA A 169 -1.26 -10.70 -3.24
N SER A 170 -0.69 -11.10 -2.11
CA SER A 170 -0.95 -10.53 -0.80
C SER A 170 0.34 -10.42 0.00
N VAL A 171 0.39 -9.47 0.94
CA VAL A 171 1.56 -9.32 1.80
C VAL A 171 1.59 -10.42 2.85
N ARG A 172 2.79 -10.85 3.24
CA ARG A 172 2.97 -11.83 4.31
C ARG A 172 3.30 -11.15 5.62
N LEU A 173 2.62 -11.58 6.68
CA LEU A 173 2.84 -11.10 8.02
C LEU A 173 3.55 -12.17 8.84
N ARG A 174 4.42 -11.75 9.75
CA ARG A 174 5.00 -12.66 10.72
C ARG A 174 3.88 -13.11 11.67
N GLY A 175 3.65 -14.42 11.74
CA GLY A 175 2.69 -14.98 12.70
C GLY A 175 3.06 -14.61 14.14
N PRO A 176 2.10 -14.65 15.09
CA PRO A 176 2.44 -14.57 16.50
C PRO A 176 3.49 -15.64 16.81
N ARG A 177 4.56 -15.28 17.52
CA ARG A 177 5.49 -16.27 18.07
C ARG A 177 4.68 -17.16 19.00
N ILE A 178 4.40 -18.39 18.60
CA ILE A 178 4.01 -19.42 19.54
C ILE A 178 5.30 -19.77 20.28
N GLU A 179 5.52 -19.15 21.44
CA GLU A 179 6.53 -19.61 22.38
C GLU A 179 6.02 -20.94 22.94
N TRP A 180 6.56 -22.05 22.45
CA TRP A 180 6.42 -23.34 23.11
C TRP A 180 7.22 -23.24 24.42
N ARG A 181 6.50 -23.22 25.54
CA ARG A 181 7.07 -23.44 26.87
C ARG A 181 7.00 -24.92 27.21
#